data_AF-A0AAV4SIX9-F1
#
_entry.id   AF-A0AAV4SIX9-F1
#
_cell.length_a   1.000
_cell.length_b   1.000
_cell.length_c   1.000
_cell.angle_alpha   90.00
_cell.angle_beta   90.00
_cell.angle_gamma   90.00
#
_symmetry.space_group_name_H-M   'P 1'
#
loop_
_entity.id
_entity.type
_entity.pdbx_description
1 polymer ?
#
loop_
_entity_poly.entity_id
_entity_poly.type
_entity_poly.pdbx_seq_one_letter_code
_entity_poly.pdbx_strand_id
1 'polypeptide(L)'
;MMSRALRQTPRFFSSTTSDKTSGAKTLPNLAYKIRSLRFDDIPEVVQISRESMFQYPVTSLQFWARHDPDGIQVAVSEESG
;
A
#
# COMPACT_ATOMS: atom_id res chain seq x y z
N MET A 1 42.68 -1.39 -33.50
CA MET A 1 42.02 -1.31 -32.17
C MET A 1 40.53 -1.42 -32.37
N MET A 2 39.91 -2.54 -32.00
CA MET A 2 38.46 -2.73 -32.01
C MET A 2 38.00 -2.98 -30.57
N SER A 3 36.89 -2.34 -30.16
CA SER A 3 35.87 -2.89 -29.25
C SER A 3 34.70 -1.91 -29.14
N ARG A 4 33.66 -2.15 -29.96
CA ARG A 4 32.35 -1.50 -29.85
C ARG A 4 31.49 -2.42 -28.98
N ALA A 5 31.26 -2.06 -27.73
CA ALA A 5 30.48 -2.88 -26.81
C ALA A 5 28.97 -2.82 -27.15
N LEU A 6 28.46 -3.93 -27.67
CA LEU A 6 27.05 -4.29 -27.70
C LEU A 6 26.61 -4.72 -26.29
N ARG A 7 25.65 -4.04 -25.67
CA ARG A 7 24.81 -4.58 -24.59
C ARG A 7 23.41 -3.95 -24.72
N GLN A 8 22.54 -4.55 -25.53
CA GLN A 8 21.48 -5.48 -25.11
C GLN A 8 20.58 -4.88 -24.01
N THR A 9 19.39 -4.45 -24.45
CA THR A 9 18.25 -4.08 -23.63
C THR A 9 17.65 -5.34 -22.98
N PRO A 10 17.43 -5.39 -21.66
CA PRO A 10 16.68 -6.48 -21.09
C PRO A 10 15.17 -6.22 -21.26
N ARG A 11 14.55 -6.95 -22.19
CA ARG A 11 13.09 -7.19 -22.15
C ARG A 11 12.82 -8.19 -21.05
N PHE A 12 12.33 -7.73 -19.90
CA PHE A 12 11.72 -8.62 -18.92
C PHE A 12 10.22 -8.73 -19.21
N PHE A 13 9.86 -9.69 -20.05
CA PHE A 13 8.54 -10.32 -19.97
C PHE A 13 8.71 -11.59 -19.15
N SER A 14 8.04 -11.67 -18.02
CA SER A 14 7.69 -12.95 -17.39
C SER A 14 6.43 -12.74 -16.56
N SER A 15 5.30 -12.99 -17.21
CA SER A 15 4.05 -13.34 -16.56
C SER A 15 4.31 -14.52 -15.62
N THR A 16 4.12 -14.31 -14.33
CA THR A 16 3.97 -15.41 -13.38
C THR A 16 2.75 -15.11 -12.54
N THR A 17 1.64 -15.77 -12.87
CA THR A 17 0.56 -16.04 -11.92
C THR A 17 1.15 -16.90 -10.82
N SER A 18 1.67 -16.27 -9.78
CA SER A 18 2.08 -16.94 -8.55
C SER A 18 0.88 -17.01 -7.61
N ASP A 19 0.04 -18.01 -7.86
CA ASP A 19 -0.77 -18.60 -6.81
C ASP A 19 0.18 -19.49 -5.98
N LYS A 20 0.57 -18.99 -4.80
CA LYS A 20 1.32 -19.77 -3.82
C LYS A 20 0.95 -19.30 -2.43
N THR A 21 -0.21 -19.77 -1.98
CA THR A 21 -0.55 -19.90 -0.56
C THR A 21 0.59 -20.59 0.17
N SER A 22 1.34 -19.84 0.98
CA SER A 22 2.31 -20.38 1.93
C SER A 22 2.12 -19.73 3.29
N GLY A 23 1.60 -20.51 4.24
CA GLY A 23 1.87 -20.36 5.67
C GLY A 23 1.43 -19.09 6.39
N ALA A 24 0.43 -18.34 5.92
CA ALA A 24 -0.15 -17.29 6.75
C ALA A 24 -1.12 -17.93 7.75
N LYS A 25 -0.87 -17.75 9.05
CA LYS A 25 -1.90 -17.93 10.09
C LYS A 25 -3.17 -17.31 9.54
N THR A 26 -4.25 -18.09 9.43
CA THR A 26 -5.55 -17.57 9.01
C THR A 26 -5.96 -16.56 10.07
N LEU A 27 -5.63 -15.29 9.84
CA LEU A 27 -6.20 -14.19 10.58
C LEU A 27 -7.72 -14.37 10.47
N PRO A 28 -8.49 -14.14 11.55
CA PRO A 28 -9.95 -14.19 11.45
C PRO A 28 -10.35 -13.41 10.21
N ASN A 29 -11.28 -13.96 9.44
CA ASN A 29 -11.77 -13.42 8.17
C ASN A 29 -12.44 -12.07 8.45
N LEU A 30 -11.62 -11.05 8.72
CA LEU A 30 -12.04 -9.71 9.04
C LEU A 30 -12.42 -9.14 7.68
N ALA A 31 -13.73 -9.00 7.44
CA ALA A 31 -14.19 -8.33 6.26
C ALA A 31 -13.70 -6.88 6.34
N TYR A 32 -12.79 -6.51 5.43
CA TYR A 32 -12.32 -5.14 5.30
C TYR A 32 -12.41 -4.70 3.86
N LYS A 33 -12.75 -3.43 3.66
CA LYS A 33 -12.77 -2.77 2.37
C LYS A 33 -11.60 -1.80 2.27
N ILE A 34 -10.83 -1.93 1.20
CA ILE A 34 -9.76 -0.97 0.89
C ILE A 34 -10.37 0.20 0.12
N ARG A 35 -10.06 1.43 0.54
CA ARG A 35 -10.45 2.66 -0.16
C ARG A 35 -9.41 3.77 0.03
N SER A 36 -9.48 4.80 -0.82
CA SER A 36 -8.68 6.01 -0.69
C SER A 36 -8.90 6.69 0.68
N LEU A 37 -7.82 7.23 1.25
CA LEU A 37 -7.83 7.98 2.50
C LEU A 37 -8.72 9.21 2.40
N ARG A 38 -9.62 9.41 3.36
CA ARG A 38 -10.44 10.61 3.50
C ARG A 38 -9.94 11.47 4.66
N PHE A 39 -10.29 12.75 4.64
CA PHE A 39 -9.95 13.66 5.74
C PHE A 39 -10.50 13.19 7.08
N ASP A 40 -11.69 12.59 7.08
CA ASP A 40 -12.35 12.08 8.29
C ASP A 40 -11.61 10.89 8.92
N ASP A 41 -10.80 10.16 8.15
CA ASP A 41 -10.04 9.00 8.64
C ASP A 41 -8.75 9.43 9.37
N ILE A 42 -8.27 10.66 9.14
CA ILE A 42 -6.95 11.13 9.61
C ILE A 42 -6.80 11.03 11.13
N PRO A 43 -7.77 11.44 11.98
CA PRO A 43 -7.63 11.31 13.42
C PRO A 43 -7.39 9.86 13.87
N GLU A 44 -8.10 8.91 13.27
CA GLU A 44 -8.00 7.49 13.58
C GLU A 44 -6.68 6.89 13.07
N VAL A 45 -6.27 7.20 11.84
CA VAL A 45 -4.97 6.78 11.27
C VAL A 45 -3.81 7.29 12.12
N VAL A 46 -3.88 8.54 12.60
CA VAL A 46 -2.87 9.11 13.49
C VAL A 46 -2.86 8.38 14.83
N GLN A 47 -4.02 8.03 15.38
CA GLN A 47 -4.11 7.28 16.63
C GLN A 47 -3.51 5.87 16.50
N ILE A 48 -3.88 5.12 15.46
CA ILE A 48 -3.40 3.75 15.20
C ILE A 48 -1.88 3.75 14.97
N SER A 49 -1.36 4.74 14.22
CA SER A 49 0.06 4.82 13.92
C SER A 49 0.95 5.21 15.11
N ARG A 50 0.39 5.62 16.26
CA ARG A 50 1.19 5.93 17.47
C ARG A 50 2.04 4.76 17.95
N GLU A 51 1.51 3.54 17.80
CA GLU A 51 2.19 2.31 18.21
C GLU A 51 3.13 1.76 17.11
N SER A 52 3.12 2.39 15.93
CA SER A 52 3.96 2.01 14.79
C SER A 52 5.33 2.67 14.86
N MET A 53 6.33 2.04 14.23
CA MET A 53 7.62 2.70 13.95
C MET A 53 7.48 3.86 12.95
N PHE A 54 6.38 3.91 12.21
CA PHE A 54 6.10 4.97 11.23
C PHE A 54 4.91 5.80 11.71
N GLN A 55 5.20 7.04 12.09
CA GLN A 55 4.20 8.05 12.44
C GLN A 55 4.13 9.08 11.33
N TYR A 56 2.92 9.41 10.91
CA TYR A 56 2.68 10.42 9.88
C TYR A 56 2.11 11.68 10.52
N PRO A 57 2.73 12.86 10.30
CA PRO A 57 2.15 14.12 10.74
C PRO A 57 0.77 14.34 10.09
N VAL A 58 -0.16 14.91 10.85
CA VAL A 58 -1.50 15.28 10.37
C VAL A 58 -1.41 16.13 9.10
N THR A 59 -0.48 17.09 9.06
CA THR A 59 -0.27 17.99 7.92
C THR A 59 0.15 17.24 6.66
N SER A 60 0.99 16.20 6.78
CA SER A 60 1.39 15.36 5.65
C SER A 60 0.22 14.54 5.12
N LEU A 61 -0.56 13.92 6.02
CA LEU A 61 -1.77 13.17 5.64
C LEU A 61 -2.80 14.05 4.93
N GLN A 62 -3.02 15.27 5.42
CA GLN A 62 -3.90 16.24 4.78
C GLN A 62 -3.38 16.71 3.41
N PHE A 63 -2.07 16.92 3.29
CA PHE A 63 -1.44 17.29 2.02
C PHE A 63 -1.64 16.19 0.98
N TRP A 64 -1.35 14.94 1.33
CA TRP A 64 -1.53 13.81 0.42
C TRP A 64 -2.99 13.59 0.05
N ALA A 65 -3.92 13.60 1.02
CA ALA A 65 -5.35 13.47 0.75
C ALA A 65 -5.88 14.56 -0.21
N ARG A 66 -5.25 15.74 -0.25
CA ARG A 66 -5.61 16.84 -1.15
C ARG A 66 -5.00 16.72 -2.54
N HIS A 67 -3.73 16.36 -2.63
CA HIS A 67 -2.95 16.47 -3.86
C HIS A 67 -2.75 15.14 -4.60
N ASP A 68 -2.87 14.02 -3.88
CA ASP A 68 -2.79 12.67 -4.40
C ASP A 68 -3.78 11.76 -3.63
N PRO A 69 -5.09 11.89 -3.91
CA PRO A 69 -6.12 11.19 -3.14
C PRO A 69 -6.02 9.66 -3.24
N ASP A 70 -5.43 9.13 -4.31
CA ASP A 70 -5.26 7.69 -4.52
C ASP A 70 -3.90 7.17 -4.06
N GLY A 71 -2.98 8.06 -3.66
CA GLY A 71 -1.64 7.71 -3.18
C GLY A 71 -1.63 7.04 -1.81
N ILE A 72 -2.69 7.21 -1.02
CA ILE A 72 -2.84 6.55 0.29
C ILE A 72 -4.16 5.78 0.33
N GLN A 73 -4.06 4.49 0.61
CA GLN A 73 -5.20 3.61 0.79
C GLN A 73 -5.29 3.16 2.24
N VAL A 74 -6.52 3.11 2.75
CA VAL A 74 -6.86 2.64 4.09
C VAL A 74 -7.75 1.40 4.01
N ALA A 75 -7.52 0.46 4.92
CA ALA A 75 -8.40 -0.68 5.14
C ALA A 75 -9.42 -0.31 6.22
N VAL A 76 -10.70 -0.39 5.88
CA VAL A 76 -11.82 -0.09 6.78
C VAL A 76 -12.58 -1.36 7.05
N SER A 77 -12.78 -1.70 8.33
CA SER A 77 -13.58 -2.86 8.71
C SER A 77 -15.02 -2.69 8.22
N GLU A 78 -15.56 -3.71 7.56
CA GLU A 78 -16.99 -3.79 7.34
C GLU A 78 -17.61 -4.22 8.68
N GLU A 79 -18.41 -3.35 9.30
CA GLU A 79 -19.25 -3.79 10.41
C GLU A 79 -20.18 -4.87 9.87
N SER A 80 -20.01 -6.09 10.36
CA SER A 80 -20.93 -7.21 10.12
C SER A 80 -22.30 -6.83 10.67
N GLY A 81 -23.18 -6.32 9.81
CA GLY A 81 -24.61 -6.19 10.08
C GLY A 81 -25.31 -7.52 10.19
#